data_AF-A0A955XH58-F1
#
_entry.id   AF-A0A955XH58-F1
#
_cell.length_a   1.000
_cell.length_b   1.000
_cell.length_c   1.000
_cell.angle_alpha   90.00
_cell.angle_beta   90.00
_cell.angle_gamma   90.00
#
_symmetry.space_group_name_H-M   'P 1'
#
loop_
_entity.id
_entity.type
_entity.pdbx_description
1 polymer ?
#
loop_
_entity_poly.entity_id
_entity_poly.type
_entity_poly.pdbx_seq_one_letter_code
_entity_poly.pdbx_strand_id
1 'polypeptide(L)'
;MAGPVNITGLPPVRPTVEVRPGAQVGRPDAPHSVSKPFAEFLSEQVSQVNRVHQEADEAVASVATGRSNNLHEMMIALDKADVSFRMLTKVRNKAVEAYQEVMRMSI
;
A
#
# COMPACT_ATOMS: atom_id res chain seq x y z
N MET A 1 64.56 -27.08 25.52
CA MET A 1 63.56 -26.87 26.59
C MET A 1 62.40 -26.08 25.99
N ALA A 2 61.31 -26.75 25.63
CA ALA A 2 60.03 -26.14 25.28
C ALA A 2 58.94 -27.09 25.79
N GLY A 3 58.15 -26.65 26.77
CA GLY A 3 57.11 -27.46 27.40
C GLY A 3 55.86 -27.59 26.51
N PRO A 4 54.96 -28.55 26.79
CA PRO A 4 53.73 -28.72 26.02
C PRO A 4 52.69 -27.64 26.37
N VAL A 5 52.01 -27.13 25.35
CA VAL A 5 50.88 -26.20 25.51
C VAL A 5 49.64 -26.99 25.91
N ASN A 6 49.11 -26.71 27.10
CA ASN A 6 47.90 -27.33 27.62
C ASN A 6 46.66 -26.60 27.06
N ILE A 7 45.94 -27.24 26.14
CA ILE A 7 44.62 -26.78 25.66
C ILE A 7 43.53 -27.24 26.63
N THR A 8 43.44 -26.57 27.78
CA THR A 8 42.38 -26.78 28.77
C THR A 8 41.04 -26.26 28.25
N GLY A 9 40.03 -27.13 28.32
CA GLY A 9 38.72 -26.97 27.69
C GLY A 9 37.90 -25.78 28.18
N LEU A 10 37.12 -25.22 27.27
CA LEU A 10 36.09 -24.23 27.55
C LEU A 10 34.90 -24.90 28.26
N PRO A 11 34.32 -24.30 29.32
CA PRO A 11 33.12 -24.84 29.95
C PRO A 11 31.91 -24.72 29.01
N PRO A 12 30.97 -25.70 29.03
CA PRO A 12 29.75 -25.60 28.24
C PRO A 12 28.85 -24.49 28.83
N VAL A 13 28.43 -23.58 27.95
CA VAL A 13 27.51 -22.50 28.30
C VAL A 13 26.14 -23.12 28.52
N ARG A 14 25.65 -23.12 29.76
CA ARG A 14 24.29 -23.56 30.08
C ARG A 14 23.31 -22.41 29.82
N PRO A 15 22.29 -22.55 28.96
CA PRO A 15 21.18 -21.61 28.97
C PRO A 15 20.34 -21.88 30.22
N THR A 16 20.50 -21.04 31.24
CA THR A 16 19.54 -21.01 32.36
C THR A 16 18.37 -20.13 31.92
N VAL A 17 17.32 -20.75 31.39
CA VAL A 17 16.00 -20.12 31.31
C VAL A 17 15.07 -20.98 32.16
N GLU A 18 14.98 -20.61 33.43
CA GLU A 18 13.95 -21.10 34.34
C GLU A 18 12.64 -20.38 33.98
N VAL A 19 11.71 -21.12 33.36
CA VAL A 19 10.37 -20.62 33.07
C VAL A 19 9.57 -20.60 34.37
N ARG A 20 9.47 -19.43 35.01
CA ARG A 20 8.55 -19.20 36.13
C ARG A 20 7.11 -19.17 35.60
N PRO A 21 6.17 -19.97 36.14
CA PRO A 21 4.77 -19.92 35.74
C PRO A 21 4.12 -18.68 36.37
N GLY A 22 4.05 -17.63 35.56
CA GLY A 22 3.42 -16.36 35.91
C GLY A 22 3.35 -15.40 34.71
N ALA A 23 3.37 -15.95 33.49
CA ALA A 23 3.27 -15.18 32.26
C ALA A 23 1.87 -14.56 32.17
N GLN A 24 1.75 -13.32 32.62
CA GLN A 24 0.70 -12.44 32.15
C GLN A 24 0.84 -12.37 30.64
N VAL A 25 -0.14 -12.94 29.93
CA VAL A 25 -0.28 -12.83 28.48
C VAL A 25 -0.47 -11.35 28.18
N GLY A 26 0.64 -10.68 27.87
CA GLY A 26 0.63 -9.35 27.29
C GLY A 26 -0.13 -9.43 25.98
N ARG A 27 -1.30 -8.81 25.95
CA ARG A 27 -2.02 -8.53 24.71
C ARG A 27 -1.04 -7.85 23.75
N PRO A 28 -0.91 -8.30 22.50
CA PRO A 28 -0.26 -7.48 21.50
C PRO A 28 -1.25 -6.37 21.12
N ASP A 29 -1.28 -5.30 21.92
CA ASP A 29 -1.72 -3.98 21.42
C ASP A 29 -0.62 -3.49 20.48
N ALA A 30 -0.59 -4.07 19.28
CA ALA A 30 0.19 -3.52 18.19
C ALA A 30 -0.35 -2.11 17.90
N PRO A 31 0.50 -1.07 17.88
CA PRO A 31 0.10 0.23 17.38
C PRO A 31 -0.36 -0.01 15.95
N HIS A 32 -1.60 0.38 15.66
CA HIS A 32 -2.14 0.38 14.32
C HIS A 32 -1.15 1.17 13.47
N SER A 33 -0.39 0.47 12.61
CA SER A 33 0.37 1.11 11.55
C SER A 33 -0.60 2.05 10.88
N VAL A 34 -0.33 3.35 10.95
CA VAL A 34 -1.13 4.39 10.33
C VAL A 34 -0.96 4.23 8.82
N SER A 35 -1.61 3.22 8.25
CA SER A 35 -2.09 3.27 6.89
C SER A 35 -2.88 4.56 6.81
N LYS A 36 -2.52 5.44 5.87
CA LYS A 36 -3.30 6.65 5.57
C LYS A 36 -4.78 6.28 5.64
N PRO A 37 -5.61 7.06 6.35
CA PRO A 37 -7.05 6.82 6.37
C PRO A 37 -7.54 6.53 4.95
N PHE A 38 -8.31 5.46 4.78
CA PHE A 38 -8.75 5.02 3.45
C PHE A 38 -9.38 6.16 2.64
N ALA A 39 -10.05 7.10 3.32
CA ALA A 39 -10.58 8.33 2.72
C ALA A 39 -9.50 9.22 2.10
N GLU A 40 -8.35 9.40 2.75
CA GLU A 40 -7.23 10.17 2.21
C GLU A 40 -6.62 9.46 1.00
N PHE A 41 -6.41 8.14 1.07
CA PHE A 41 -5.94 7.36 -0.07
C PHE A 41 -6.91 7.47 -1.26
N LEU A 42 -8.21 7.30 -1.02
CA LEU A 42 -9.22 7.42 -2.06
C LEU A 42 -9.25 8.83 -2.67
N SER A 43 -9.13 9.87 -1.84
CA SER A 43 -9.07 11.27 -2.30
C SER A 43 -7.83 11.53 -3.17
N GLU A 44 -6.67 10.96 -2.80
CA GLU A 44 -5.46 11.01 -3.63
C GLU A 44 -5.67 10.31 -4.97
N GLN A 45 -6.31 9.12 -4.97
CA GLN A 45 -6.59 8.39 -6.22
C GLN A 45 -7.56 9.14 -7.13
N VAL A 46 -8.62 9.75 -6.59
CA VAL A 46 -9.54 10.61 -7.36
C VAL A 46 -8.79 11.78 -8.00
N SER A 47 -7.93 12.43 -7.20
CA SER A 47 -7.10 13.53 -7.69
C SER A 47 -6.14 13.07 -8.80
N GLN A 48 -5.60 11.86 -8.69
CA GLN A 48 -4.73 11.28 -9.71
C GLN A 48 -5.50 11.01 -11.01
N VAL A 49 -6.70 10.44 -10.94
CA VAL A 49 -7.57 10.21 -12.11
C VAL A 49 -7.89 11.53 -12.81
N ASN A 50 -8.17 12.59 -12.05
CA ASN A 50 -8.41 13.92 -12.59
C ASN A 50 -7.20 14.45 -13.38
N ARG A 51 -5.97 14.24 -12.86
CA ARG A 51 -4.75 14.63 -13.60
C ARG A 51 -4.61 13.87 -14.91
N VAL A 52 -4.84 12.55 -14.90
CA VAL A 52 -4.74 11.73 -16.13
C VAL A 52 -5.79 12.17 -17.16
N HIS A 53 -7.00 12.52 -16.72
CA HIS A 53 -8.03 13.08 -17.60
C HIS A 53 -7.59 14.41 -18.21
N GLN A 54 -7.01 15.29 -17.40
CA GLN A 54 -6.57 16.61 -17.84
C GLN A 54 -5.38 16.53 -18.82
N GLU A 55 -4.43 15.61 -18.58
CA GLU A 55 -3.36 15.29 -19.54
C GLU A 55 -3.92 14.79 -20.87
N ALA A 56 -4.95 13.96 -20.84
CA ALA A 56 -5.61 13.48 -22.07
C ALA A 56 -6.29 14.63 -22.82
N ASP A 57 -7.00 15.52 -22.13
CA ASP A 57 -7.63 16.70 -22.72
C ASP A 57 -6.59 17.64 -23.38
N GLU A 58 -5.45 17.86 -22.71
CA GLU A 58 -4.34 18.65 -23.26
C GLU A 58 -3.70 18.01 -24.48
N ALA A 59 -3.51 16.68 -24.46
CA ALA A 59 -2.98 15.94 -25.59
C ALA A 59 -3.92 16.02 -26.79
N VAL A 60 -5.24 15.86 -26.57
CA VAL A 60 -6.27 16.02 -27.61
C VAL A 60 -6.25 17.43 -28.18
N ALA A 61 -6.23 18.46 -27.34
CA ALA A 61 -6.18 19.85 -27.79
C ALA A 61 -4.90 20.14 -28.59
N SER A 62 -3.76 19.60 -28.18
CA SER A 62 -2.47 19.79 -28.85
C SER A 62 -2.43 19.14 -30.23
N VAL A 63 -3.02 17.96 -30.38
CA VAL A 63 -3.15 17.28 -31.67
C VAL A 63 -4.18 17.98 -32.56
N ALA A 64 -5.36 18.32 -32.03
CA ALA A 64 -6.42 18.98 -32.79
C ALA A 64 -6.03 20.38 -33.30
N THR A 65 -5.18 21.10 -32.55
CA THR A 65 -4.65 22.41 -32.95
C THR A 65 -3.41 22.33 -33.85
N GLY A 66 -2.91 21.13 -34.16
CA GLY A 66 -1.71 20.93 -34.97
C GLY A 66 -0.40 21.30 -34.27
N ARG A 67 -0.43 21.56 -32.95
CA ARG A 67 0.79 21.80 -32.15
C ARG A 67 1.59 20.52 -31.91
N SER A 68 0.94 19.36 -31.98
CA SER A 68 1.57 18.05 -31.83
C SER A 68 1.10 17.11 -32.92
N ASN A 69 2.03 16.34 -33.48
CA ASN A 69 1.72 15.25 -34.42
C ASN A 69 1.72 13.88 -33.71
N ASN A 70 1.86 13.86 -32.38
CA ASN A 70 1.93 12.63 -31.60
C ASN A 70 0.53 12.07 -31.32
N LEU A 71 -0.18 11.65 -32.37
CA LEU A 71 -1.49 10.98 -32.21
C LEU A 71 -1.42 9.76 -31.30
N HIS A 72 -0.29 9.03 -31.33
CA HIS A 72 -0.11 7.84 -30.52
C HIS A 72 -0.10 8.15 -29.02
N GLU A 73 0.61 9.21 -28.60
CA GLU A 73 0.63 9.64 -27.20
C GLU A 73 -0.74 10.13 -26.74
N MET A 74 -1.47 10.85 -27.59
CA MET A 74 -2.86 11.24 -27.32
C MET A 74 -3.75 10.02 -27.10
N MET A 75 -3.68 9.01 -27.98
CA MET A 75 -4.47 7.80 -27.83
C MET A 75 -4.12 7.04 -26.55
N ILE A 76 -2.82 6.93 -26.22
CA ILE A 76 -2.39 6.33 -24.94
C ILE A 76 -2.97 7.11 -23.76
N ALA A 77 -2.89 8.43 -23.78
CA ALA A 77 -3.41 9.27 -22.70
C ALA A 77 -4.92 9.08 -22.51
N LEU A 78 -5.68 9.03 -23.61
CA LEU A 78 -7.12 8.75 -23.62
C LEU A 78 -7.44 7.36 -23.03
N ASP A 79 -6.75 6.32 -23.48
CA ASP A 79 -6.94 4.96 -22.96
C ASP A 79 -6.63 4.89 -21.46
N LYS A 80 -5.58 5.59 -21.03
CA LYS A 80 -5.19 5.66 -19.62
C LYS A 80 -6.28 6.33 -18.78
N ALA A 81 -6.81 7.46 -19.24
CA ALA A 81 -7.90 8.17 -18.57
C ALA A 81 -9.15 7.29 -18.43
N ASP A 82 -9.54 6.61 -19.50
CA ASP A 82 -10.71 5.74 -19.54
C ASP A 82 -10.56 4.50 -18.62
N VAL A 83 -9.42 3.82 -18.66
CA VAL A 83 -9.12 2.71 -17.72
C VAL A 83 -9.11 3.18 -16.27
N SER A 84 -8.45 4.30 -15.98
CA SER A 84 -8.38 4.89 -14.64
C SER A 84 -9.77 5.26 -14.11
N PHE A 85 -10.62 5.86 -14.95
CA PHE A 85 -11.99 6.22 -14.58
C PHE A 85 -12.88 5.00 -14.30
N ARG A 86 -12.79 3.97 -15.15
CA ARG A 86 -13.49 2.70 -14.92
C ARG A 86 -13.07 2.06 -13.60
N MET A 87 -11.79 2.08 -13.28
CA MET A 87 -11.29 1.56 -12.01
C MET A 87 -11.84 2.37 -10.82
N LEU A 88 -11.82 3.70 -10.91
CA LEU A 88 -12.38 4.57 -9.88
C LEU A 88 -13.87 4.30 -9.62
N THR A 89 -14.65 4.11 -10.69
CA THR A 89 -16.08 3.80 -10.58
C THR A 89 -16.31 2.48 -9.84
N LYS A 90 -15.49 1.45 -10.11
CA LYS A 90 -15.55 0.18 -9.37
C LYS A 90 -15.24 0.38 -7.89
N VAL A 91 -14.21 1.17 -7.56
CA VAL A 91 -13.84 1.47 -6.17
C VAL A 91 -14.96 2.24 -5.46
N ARG A 92 -15.55 3.25 -6.12
CA ARG A 92 -16.71 4.00 -5.61
C ARG A 92 -17.87 3.06 -5.28
N ASN A 93 -18.24 2.19 -6.23
CA ASN A 93 -19.33 1.24 -6.02
C ASN A 93 -19.03 0.33 -4.84
N LYS A 94 -17.80 -0.18 -4.73
CA LYS A 94 -17.41 -1.05 -3.62
C LYS A 94 -17.42 -0.36 -2.26
N ALA A 95 -17.01 0.92 -2.21
CA ALA A 95 -17.06 1.72 -0.99
C ALA A 95 -18.51 1.95 -0.54
N VAL A 96 -19.43 2.21 -1.48
CA VAL A 96 -20.86 2.34 -1.18
C VAL A 96 -21.46 1.02 -0.68
N GLU A 97 -21.13 -0.11 -1.33
CA GLU A 97 -21.54 -1.45 -0.87
C GLU A 97 -21.05 -1.73 0.55
N ALA A 98 -19.77 -1.47 0.83
CA ALA A 98 -19.18 -1.69 2.15
C ALA A 98 -19.88 -0.87 3.25
N TYR A 99 -20.23 0.38 2.94
CA TYR A 99 -21.01 1.23 3.85
C TYR A 99 -22.40 0.64 4.12
N GLN A 100 -23.10 0.19 3.08
CA GLN A 100 -24.42 -0.43 3.21
C GLN A 100 -24.36 -1.73 4.01
N GLU A 101 -23.32 -2.54 3.85
CA GLU A 101 -23.13 -3.80 4.58
C GLU A 101 -22.94 -3.56 6.08
N VAL A 102 -22.12 -2.57 6.47
CA VAL A 102 -21.93 -2.20 7.89
C VAL A 102 -23.24 -1.76 8.54
N MET A 103 -24.07 -1.02 7.80
CA MET A 103 -25.40 -0.62 8.29
C MET A 103 -26.34 -1.82 8.48
N ARG A 104 -26.23 -2.85 7.64
CA ARG A 104 -27.05 -4.07 7.73
C ARG A 104 -26.65 -4.99 8.88
N MET A 105 -25.38 -4.99 9.30
CA MET A 105 -24.94 -5.78 10.46
C MET A 105 -25.35 -5.18 11.81
N SER A 106 -25.70 -3.89 11.85
CA SER A 106 -25.94 -3.14 13.09
C SER A 106 -27.41 -3.08 13.53
N ILE A 107 -28.30 -3.90 12.94
CA ILE A 107 -29.70 -4.04 13.35
C ILE A 107 -29.96 -5.37 14.04
#